data_AF-A0A951GWC5-F1
#
_entry.id   AF-A0A951GWC5-F1
#
_cell.length_a   1.000
_cell.length_b   1.000
_cell.length_c   1.000
_cell.angle_alpha   90.00
_cell.angle_beta   90.00
_cell.angle_gamma   90.00
#
_symmetry.space_group_name_H-M   'P 1'
#
loop_
_entity.id
_entity.type
_entity.pdbx_description
1 polymer ?
#
loop_
_entity_poly.entity_id
_entity_poly.type
_entity_poly.pdbx_seq_one_letter_code
_entity_poly.pdbx_strand_id
1 'polypeptide(L)' 'MTDAGAEPTGKRCIYPGCERPAVPAHPLGGPQPSFCGLEEHNALTAHQERQRRARERAELGGTES' A
#
# COMPACT_ATOMS: atom_id res chain seq x y z
N MET A 1 -19.54 17.47 -22.17
CA MET A 1 -18.69 18.05 -21.12
C MET A 1 -18.08 16.89 -20.36
N THR A 2 -17.03 16.27 -20.90
CA THR A 2 -16.29 15.17 -20.27
C THR A 2 -14.97 15.75 -19.82
N ASP A 3 -14.94 16.22 -18.58
CA ASP A 3 -13.75 16.81 -17.98
C ASP A 3 -13.05 15.81 -17.06
N ALA A 4 -11.73 15.78 -17.25
CA ALA A 4 -10.69 15.32 -16.34
C ALA A 4 -10.83 13.91 -15.75
N GLY A 5 -10.34 12.94 -16.54
CA GLY A 5 -9.62 11.81 -15.95
C GLY A 5 -8.54 12.36 -15.01
N ALA A 6 -8.77 12.21 -13.71
CA ALA A 6 -7.80 12.52 -12.69
C ALA A 6 -6.58 11.60 -12.92
N GLU A 7 -5.56 12.14 -13.57
CA GLU A 7 -4.23 11.56 -13.61
C GLU A 7 -3.87 11.13 -12.18
N PRO A 8 -3.53 9.85 -11.91
CA PRO A 8 -3.25 9.39 -10.58
C PRO A 8 -1.86 9.88 -10.17
N THR A 9 -1.72 11.17 -9.89
CA THR A 9 -0.66 11.70 -9.02
C THR A 9 -0.91 11.31 -7.56
N GLY A 10 -1.74 10.28 -7.34
CA GLY A 10 -2.13 9.73 -6.07
C GLY A 10 -1.03 8.84 -5.49
N LYS A 11 -0.99 8.77 -4.16
CA LYS A 11 -0.06 7.90 -3.44
C LYS A 11 -0.20 6.46 -3.94
N ARG A 12 0.91 5.71 -3.97
CA ARG A 12 0.87 4.26 -4.19
C ARG A 12 0.35 3.54 -2.94
N CYS A 13 -0.24 2.38 -3.13
CA CYS A 13 -0.63 1.49 -2.04
C CYS A 13 0.59 1.19 -1.15
N ILE A 14 0.43 1.33 0.17
CA ILE A 14 1.54 1.09 1.13
C ILE A 14 1.67 -0.38 1.56
N TYR A 15 0.87 -1.29 0.98
CA TYR A 15 0.99 -2.71 1.25
C TYR A 15 2.34 -3.25 0.72
N PRO A 16 3.13 -4.00 1.51
CA PRO A 16 4.48 -4.42 1.10
C PRO A 16 4.49 -5.18 -0.24
N GLY A 17 5.19 -4.64 -1.24
CA GLY A 17 5.29 -5.25 -2.58
C GLY A 17 4.09 -5.00 -3.50
N CYS A 18 3.14 -4.15 -3.11
CA CYS A 18 2.07 -3.72 -4.01
C CYS A 18 2.48 -2.45 -4.78
N GLU A 19 2.30 -2.45 -6.10
CA GLU A 19 2.60 -1.30 -6.96
C GLU A 19 1.35 -0.56 -7.45
N ARG A 20 0.17 -1.04 -7.08
CA ARG A 20 -1.12 -0.43 -7.48
C ARG A 20 -1.28 0.97 -6.88
N PRO A 21 -1.97 1.89 -7.56
CA PRO A 21 -2.34 3.17 -6.96
C PRO A 21 -3.24 2.96 -5.74
N ALA A 22 -3.11 3.82 -4.72
CA ALA A 22 -4.08 3.87 -3.64
C ALA A 22 -5.43 4.36 -4.19
N VAL A 23 -6.51 4.08 -3.45
CA VAL A 23 -7.85 4.58 -3.79
C VAL A 23 -7.78 6.11 -3.90
N PRO A 24 -8.36 6.70 -4.96
CA PRO A 24 -8.40 8.16 -5.12
C PRO A 24 -9.10 8.82 -3.92
N ALA A 25 -8.78 10.09 -3.70
CA ALA A 25 -9.50 10.88 -2.71
C ALA A 25 -10.99 10.98 -3.10
N HIS A 26 -11.88 11.02 -2.11
CA HIS A 26 -13.31 11.14 -2.36
C HIS A 26 -13.63 12.52 -2.96
N PRO A 27 -14.52 12.65 -3.97
CA PRO A 27 -14.80 13.92 -4.64
C PRO A 27 -15.34 15.03 -3.72
N LEU A 28 -16.05 14.64 -2.65
CA LEU A 28 -16.59 15.57 -1.64
C LEU A 28 -15.57 15.95 -0.56
N GLY A 29 -14.30 15.58 -0.72
CA GLY A 29 -13.23 15.85 0.22
C GLY A 29 -12.97 14.72 1.22
N GLY A 30 -11.99 14.94 2.09
CA GLY A 30 -11.46 13.96 3.04
C GLY A 30 -10.06 13.48 2.66
N PRO A 31 -9.31 12.89 3.61
CA PRO A 31 -7.96 12.40 3.35
C PRO A 31 -7.99 11.23 2.36
N GLN A 32 -7.02 11.20 1.45
CA GLN A 32 -6.82 10.06 0.56
C GLN A 32 -6.48 8.78 1.36
N PRO A 33 -7.16 7.65 1.10
CA PRO A 33 -6.75 6.35 1.66
C PRO A 33 -5.31 5.98 1.28
N SER A 34 -4.65 5.21 2.14
CA SER A 34 -3.25 4.77 1.89
C SER A 34 -3.13 3.44 1.14
N PHE A 35 -4.25 2.74 0.93
CA PHE A 35 -4.30 1.43 0.32
C PHE A 35 -5.09 1.45 -0.98
N CYS A 36 -4.86 0.47 -1.85
CA CYS A 36 -5.72 0.21 -3.00
C CYS A 36 -7.05 -0.43 -2.56
N GLY A 37 -8.00 -0.61 -3.49
CA GLY A 37 -9.33 -1.14 -3.19
C GLY A 37 -9.40 -2.66 -2.93
N LEU A 38 -8.30 -3.31 -2.55
CA LEU A 38 -8.30 -4.73 -2.18
C LEU A 38 -8.52 -4.84 -0.68
N GLU A 39 -9.50 -5.64 -0.26
CA GLU A 39 -9.85 -5.83 1.16
C GLU A 39 -8.66 -6.34 1.99
N GLU A 40 -7.86 -7.22 1.39
CA GLU A 40 -6.65 -7.78 2.00
C GLU A 40 -5.53 -6.74 2.18
N HIS A 41 -5.59 -5.60 1.50
CA HIS A 41 -4.60 -4.54 1.59
C HIS A 41 -5.08 -3.47 2.58
N ASN A 42 -4.88 -3.73 3.86
CA ASN A 42 -5.26 -2.83 4.94
C ASN A 42 -4.12 -2.68 5.97
N ALA A 43 -4.35 -1.86 7.00
CA ALA A 43 -3.32 -1.53 7.99
C ALA A 43 -2.84 -2.75 8.79
N LEU A 44 -3.76 -3.63 9.18
CA LEU A 44 -3.46 -4.81 9.99
C LEU A 44 -2.63 -5.82 9.20
N THR A 45 -3.11 -6.20 8.01
CA THR A 45 -2.42 -7.19 7.16
C THR A 45 -1.09 -6.66 6.65
N ALA A 46 -0.99 -5.37 6.32
CA ALA A 46 0.28 -4.76 5.93
C ALA A 46 1.30 -4.76 7.07
N HIS A 47 0.85 -4.57 8.32
CA HIS A 47 1.74 -4.67 9.48
C HIS A 47 2.24 -6.11 9.69
N GLN A 48 1.34 -7.09 9.64
CA GLN A 48 1.68 -8.51 9.74
C GLN A 48 2.67 -8.93 8.65
N GLU A 49 2.45 -8.49 7.41
CA GLU A 49 3.33 -8.78 6.29
C GLU A 49 4.72 -8.13 6.47
N ARG A 50 4.80 -6.90 6.99
CA ARG A 50 6.09 -6.29 7.35
C ARG A 50 6.80 -7.09 8.44
N GLN A 51 6.08 -7.59 9.45
CA GLN A 51 6.67 -8.43 10.49
C GLN A 51 7.19 -9.76 9.92
N ARG A 52 6.42 -10.42 9.04
CA ARG A 52 6.84 -11.67 8.37
C ARG A 52 8.14 -11.47 7.61
N ARG A 53 8.21 -10.46 6.74
CA ARG A 53 9.41 -10.13 5.96
C ARG A 53 10.60 -9.75 6.84
N ALA A 54 10.37 -9.03 7.94
CA ALA A 54 11.43 -8.68 8.87
C ALA A 54 12.03 -9.92 9.54
N ARG A 55 11.20 -10.89 9.91
CA ARG A 55 11.65 -12.20 10.44
C ARG A 55 12.45 -12.97 9.39
N GLU A 56 11.93 -13.10 8.17
CA GLU A 56 12.62 -13.78 7.07
C GLU A 56 13.97 -13.13 6.76
N ARG A 57 14.05 -11.80 6.74
CA ARG A 57 15.32 -11.08 6.55
C ARG A 57 16.30 -11.28 7.71
N ALA A 58 15.81 -11.43 8.94
CA ALA A 58 16.67 -11.72 10.09
C ALA A 58 17.22 -13.15 10.03
N GLU A 59 16.42 -14.11 9.57
CA GLU A 59 16.84 -15.50 9.37
C GLU A 59 17.83 -15.63 8.21
N LEU A 60 17.58 -14.95 7.09
CA LEU A 60 18.49 -14.94 5.92
C LEU A 60 19.77 -14.13 6.16
N GLY A 61 19.71 -13.07 6.96
CA GLY A 61 20.88 -12.27 7.35
C GLY A 61 21.68 -12.86 8.52
N GLY A 62 21.20 -13.95 9.14
CA GLY A 62 21.85 -14.63 10.25
C GLY A 62 22.75 -15.81 9.84
N THR A 63 22.78 -16.16 8.55
CA THR A 63 23.65 -17.22 8.00
C THR A 63 24.92 -16.69 7.32
N GLU A 64 25.12 -15.37 7.31
CA GLU A 64 26.35 -14.72 6.86
C GLU A 64 27.17 -14.26 8.09
N SER A 65 27.76 -15.20 8.84
CA SER A 65 28.83 -14.96 9.83
C SER A 65 29.62 -16.23 10.12
#